data_AF-A0A6I1R0I9-F1
#
_entry.id   AF-A0A6I1R0I9-F1
#
_cell.length_a   1.000
_cell.length_b   1.000
_cell.length_c   1.000
_cell.angle_alpha   90.00
_cell.angle_beta   90.00
_cell.angle_gamma   90.00
#
_symmetry.space_group_name_H-M   'P 1'
#
loop_
_entity.id
_entity.type
_entity.pdbx_description
1 polymer ?
#
loop_
_entity_poly.entity_id
_entity_poly.type
_entity_poly.pdbx_seq_one_letter_code
_entity_poly.pdbx_strand_id
1 'polypeptide(L)'
;MKSLDIFVGILSFSLAGCAAYQMQPLTMQHPANLQAMTGPERPLSKTLAYTRADIPSPQPILEAAAARQGGHEGHGGNQAEGSAQKMATGEGKVVATVPNSSQVVVDHGAIKGFMEPMTMGYRVEPSTLLEGLKSGDQVRFTIDIPNKTIVKIEKLK
;
A
#
# COMPACT_ATOMS: atom_id res chain seq x y z
N MET A 1 -41.82 56.10 34.96
CA MET A 1 -41.38 56.95 33.83
C MET A 1 -39.96 57.42 34.08
N LYS A 2 -38.98 56.72 33.49
CA LYS A 2 -37.64 57.21 33.09
C LYS A 2 -36.84 55.99 32.61
N SER A 3 -36.95 55.77 31.32
CA SER A 3 -36.08 54.96 30.48
C SER A 3 -34.64 55.46 30.57
N LEU A 4 -33.69 54.54 30.70
CA LEU A 4 -32.35 54.77 30.18
C LEU A 4 -31.76 53.42 29.75
N ASP A 5 -31.89 53.19 28.45
CA ASP A 5 -31.11 52.22 27.68
C ASP A 5 -29.60 52.47 27.82
N ILE A 6 -28.83 51.60 27.16
CA ILE A 6 -27.42 51.78 26.75
C ILE A 6 -26.39 51.15 27.72
N PHE A 7 -25.97 49.91 27.45
CA PHE A 7 -24.71 49.67 26.73
C PHE A 7 -24.59 48.18 26.39
N VAL A 8 -24.84 47.90 25.12
CA VAL A 8 -24.45 46.70 24.40
C VAL A 8 -22.94 46.55 24.52
N GLY A 9 -22.49 45.77 25.50
CA GLY A 9 -21.12 45.28 25.60
C GLY A 9 -20.99 43.97 24.84
N ILE A 10 -21.12 44.01 23.51
CA ILE A 10 -20.71 42.90 22.65
C ILE A 10 -19.19 42.80 22.82
N LEU A 11 -18.76 41.91 23.71
CA LEU A 11 -17.37 41.46 23.78
C LEU A 11 -17.14 40.61 22.53
N SER A 12 -16.82 41.30 21.43
CA SER A 12 -16.31 40.71 20.20
C SER A 12 -14.99 40.01 20.52
N PHE A 13 -15.08 38.74 20.92
CA PHE A 13 -13.94 37.83 20.94
C PHE A 13 -13.54 37.60 19.48
N SER A 14 -12.62 38.43 18.99
CA SER A 14 -12.00 38.24 17.68
C SER A 14 -11.30 36.88 17.67
N LEU A 15 -11.89 35.92 16.95
CA LEU A 15 -11.23 34.70 16.48
C LEU A 15 -10.11 35.12 15.50
N ALA A 16 -8.99 35.60 16.01
CA ALA A 16 -7.77 35.81 15.24
C ALA A 16 -6.89 34.57 15.41
N GLY A 17 -7.27 33.50 14.72
CA GLY A 17 -6.59 32.21 14.79
C GLY A 17 -6.33 31.58 13.42
N CYS A 18 -6.24 32.37 12.35
CA CYS A 18 -5.63 31.90 11.12
C CYS A 18 -4.12 31.87 11.34
N ALA A 19 -3.58 30.75 11.80
CA ALA A 19 -2.15 30.49 11.66
C ALA A 19 -1.85 30.46 10.16
N ALA A 20 -1.42 31.59 9.61
CA ALA A 20 -0.87 31.65 8.27
C ALA A 20 0.37 30.75 8.29
N TYR A 21 0.23 29.54 7.75
CA TYR A 21 1.32 28.60 7.63
C TYR A 21 2.33 29.18 6.63
N GLN A 22 3.27 29.96 7.14
CA GLN A 22 4.38 30.46 6.36
C GLN A 22 5.44 29.36 6.30
N MET A 23 5.65 28.83 5.09
CA MET A 23 6.74 27.89 4.83
C MET A 23 8.05 28.57 5.24
N GLN A 24 8.74 27.99 6.22
CA GLN A 24 10.06 28.48 6.61
C GLN A 24 10.98 28.39 5.39
N PRO A 25 11.70 29.47 5.04
CA PRO A 25 12.64 29.42 3.93
C PRO A 25 13.71 28.37 4.24
N LEU A 26 14.12 27.62 3.22
CA LEU A 26 15.17 26.63 3.39
C LEU A 26 16.43 27.32 3.91
N THR A 27 16.99 26.85 5.02
CA THR A 27 18.26 27.37 5.55
C THR A 27 19.42 26.98 4.62
N MET A 28 20.54 27.71 4.66
CA MET A 28 21.74 27.45 3.83
C MET A 28 22.35 26.05 4.04
N GLN A 29 21.98 25.37 5.13
CA GLN A 29 22.41 24.00 5.46
C GLN A 29 21.47 22.92 4.89
N HIS A 30 20.33 23.30 4.29
CA HIS A 30 19.37 22.33 3.78
C HIS A 30 19.77 21.89 2.37
N PRO A 31 19.82 20.58 2.06
CA PRO A 31 20.32 20.08 0.78
C PRO A 31 19.50 20.51 -0.44
N ALA A 32 18.27 20.97 -0.23
CA ALA A 32 17.41 21.53 -1.29
C ALA A 32 17.50 23.07 -1.42
N ASN A 33 18.32 23.76 -0.61
CA ASN A 33 18.55 25.20 -0.77
C ASN A 33 19.52 25.43 -1.94
N LEU A 34 19.09 26.24 -2.93
CA LEU A 34 19.87 26.54 -4.15
C LEU A 34 21.19 27.27 -3.90
N GLN A 35 21.32 27.95 -2.75
CA GLN A 35 22.49 28.68 -2.30
C GLN A 35 23.30 27.91 -1.23
N ALA A 36 22.89 26.69 -0.87
CA ALA A 36 23.70 25.84 -0.01
C ALA A 36 25.04 25.57 -0.70
N MET A 37 26.14 25.71 0.04
CA MET A 37 27.44 25.28 -0.45
C MET A 37 27.30 23.81 -0.83
N THR A 38 27.54 23.49 -2.11
CA THR A 38 27.52 22.14 -2.64
C THR A 38 28.29 21.25 -1.67
N GLY A 39 27.59 20.32 -1.02
CA GLY A 39 28.23 19.29 -0.23
C GLY A 39 29.27 18.56 -1.09
N PRO A 40 30.28 17.92 -0.48
CA PRO A 40 31.29 17.20 -1.23
C PRO A 40 30.61 16.27 -2.24
N GLU A 41 31.04 16.33 -3.50
CA GLU A 41 30.61 15.41 -4.55
C GLU A 41 30.69 13.99 -4.00
N ARG A 42 29.53 13.39 -3.73
CA ARG A 42 29.48 12.01 -3.31
C ARG A 42 29.88 11.20 -4.53
N PRO A 43 30.84 10.28 -4.43
CA PRO A 43 31.22 9.45 -5.57
C PRO A 43 29.97 8.76 -6.11
N LEU A 44 29.81 8.79 -7.44
CA LEU A 44 28.75 8.06 -8.14
C LEU A 44 28.67 6.63 -7.59
N SER A 45 27.50 6.28 -7.07
CA SER A 45 27.24 4.93 -6.56
C SER A 45 27.48 3.92 -7.69
N LYS A 46 28.61 3.20 -7.63
CA LYS A 46 28.93 2.11 -8.57
C LYS A 46 28.13 0.83 -8.30
N THR A 47 27.37 0.83 -7.21
CA THR A 47 26.38 -0.18 -6.86
C THR A 47 25.04 0.19 -7.50
N LEU A 48 24.98 0.19 -8.83
CA LEU A 48 23.79 -0.41 -9.45
C LEU A 48 23.84 -1.87 -9.03
N ALA A 49 23.19 -2.16 -7.90
CA ALA A 49 23.11 -3.50 -7.36
C ALA A 49 22.42 -4.34 -8.44
N TYR A 50 23.16 -5.30 -9.00
CA TYR A 50 22.79 -6.18 -10.11
C TYR A 50 22.94 -5.58 -11.51
N THR A 51 24.09 -5.82 -12.13
CA THR A 51 24.15 -5.90 -13.59
C THR A 51 23.50 -7.21 -14.05
N ARG A 52 23.08 -7.32 -15.32
CA ARG A 52 22.51 -8.57 -15.87
C ARG A 52 23.45 -9.78 -15.71
N ALA A 53 24.75 -9.54 -15.63
CA ALA A 53 25.76 -10.58 -15.40
C ALA A 53 25.79 -11.08 -13.94
N ASP A 54 25.28 -10.29 -12.99
CA ASP A 54 25.24 -10.63 -11.56
C ASP A 54 23.97 -11.42 -11.17
N ILE A 55 23.05 -11.65 -12.11
CA ILE A 55 21.89 -12.53 -11.89
C ILE A 55 22.41 -13.96 -12.01
N PRO A 56 22.47 -14.76 -10.94
CA PRO A 56 22.90 -16.14 -11.04
C PRO A 56 21.93 -16.87 -11.99
N SER A 57 22.44 -17.45 -13.07
CA SER A 57 21.68 -18.41 -13.87
C SER A 57 21.06 -19.43 -12.93
N PRO A 58 19.76 -19.80 -13.08
CA PRO A 58 19.16 -20.86 -12.28
C PRO A 58 19.96 -22.14 -12.52
N GLN A 59 20.81 -22.50 -11.57
CA GLN A 59 21.48 -23.79 -11.55
C GLN A 59 20.40 -24.82 -11.20
N PRO A 60 20.34 -25.99 -11.88
CA PRO A 60 19.47 -27.07 -11.44
C PRO A 60 19.90 -27.48 -10.03
N ILE A 61 18.97 -27.37 -9.08
CA ILE A 61 19.11 -27.78 -7.68
C ILE A 61 19.42 -29.28 -7.62
N LEU A 62 20.71 -29.62 -7.54
CA LEU A 62 21.19 -30.86 -6.97
C LEU A 62 22.12 -30.52 -5.78
N GLU A 63 21.58 -30.77 -4.59
CA GLU A 63 22.27 -31.19 -3.36
C GLU A 63 23.43 -30.34 -2.80
N ALA A 64 23.13 -29.57 -1.74
CA ALA A 64 24.09 -29.27 -0.66
C ALA A 64 23.37 -28.74 0.60
N ALA A 65 22.78 -29.65 1.37
CA ALA A 65 22.45 -29.40 2.76
C ALA A 65 23.75 -29.35 3.58
N ALA A 66 24.28 -28.16 3.87
CA ALA A 66 25.13 -27.93 5.04
C ALA A 66 25.33 -26.43 5.32
N ALA A 67 24.88 -26.04 6.51
CA ALA A 67 25.37 -24.94 7.33
C ALA A 67 25.25 -23.50 6.78
N ARG A 68 24.21 -22.77 7.25
CA ARG A 68 24.36 -21.43 7.86
C ARG A 68 23.26 -21.17 8.90
N GLN A 69 23.59 -21.37 10.17
CA GLN A 69 22.89 -20.75 11.30
C GLN A 69 23.54 -19.39 11.57
N GLY A 70 22.81 -18.31 11.34
CA GLY A 70 23.18 -16.93 11.67
C GLY A 70 21.89 -16.13 11.89
N GLY A 71 21.73 -15.63 13.11
CA GLY A 71 20.46 -15.18 13.67
C GLY A 71 19.83 -13.96 13.02
N HIS A 72 18.50 -13.95 13.02
CA HIS A 72 17.67 -12.76 12.97
C HIS A 72 16.75 -12.80 14.20
N GLU A 73 17.10 -11.97 15.19
CA GLU A 73 16.30 -11.70 16.37
C GLU A 73 14.99 -11.00 15.97
N GLY A 74 13.92 -11.42 16.64
CA GLY A 74 12.56 -11.31 16.15
C GLY A 74 11.94 -9.94 16.34
N HIS A 75 11.29 -9.46 15.29
CA HIS A 75 10.14 -8.58 15.44
C HIS A 75 8.90 -9.46 15.62
N GLY A 76 8.47 -9.56 16.89
CA GLY A 76 7.22 -10.18 17.29
C GLY A 76 6.04 -9.41 16.69
N GLY A 77 5.53 -9.91 15.57
CA GLY A 77 4.18 -9.60 15.12
C GLY A 77 3.21 -10.55 15.81
N ASN A 78 2.19 -9.99 16.45
CA ASN A 78 1.00 -10.71 16.88
C ASN A 78 0.64 -11.77 15.84
N GLN A 79 0.79 -13.04 16.22
CA GLN A 79 0.09 -14.13 15.56
C GLN A 79 -1.39 -13.87 15.81
N ALA A 80 -2.03 -13.18 14.85
CA ALA A 80 -3.45 -13.31 14.68
C ALA A 80 -3.70 -14.79 14.39
N GLU A 81 -4.19 -15.48 15.40
CA GLU A 81 -4.77 -16.81 15.32
C GLU A 81 -5.99 -16.74 14.38
N GLY A 82 -5.70 -16.78 13.08
CA GLY A 82 -6.67 -17.04 12.03
C GLY A 82 -6.49 -18.49 11.63
N SER A 83 -7.40 -19.34 12.08
CA SER A 83 -7.63 -20.70 11.56
C SER A 83 -7.24 -20.78 10.08
N ALA A 84 -6.31 -21.66 9.73
CA ALA A 84 -5.73 -21.81 8.39
C ALA A 84 -6.76 -22.29 7.36
N GLN A 85 -7.75 -21.44 7.07
CA GLN A 85 -8.60 -21.56 5.91
C GLN A 85 -7.68 -21.37 4.71
N LYS A 86 -7.46 -22.44 3.93
CA LYS A 86 -6.64 -22.35 2.72
C LYS A 86 -7.31 -21.48 1.65
N MET A 87 -8.62 -21.33 1.73
CA MET A 87 -9.41 -20.54 0.80
C MET A 87 -10.35 -19.61 1.57
N ALA A 88 -10.49 -18.37 1.10
CA ALA A 88 -11.50 -17.45 1.59
C ALA A 88 -12.32 -16.88 0.43
N THR A 89 -13.56 -16.49 0.72
CA THR A 89 -14.44 -15.86 -0.25
C THR A 89 -14.60 -14.38 0.09
N GLY A 90 -14.50 -13.53 -0.92
CA GLY A 90 -14.71 -12.10 -0.83
C GLY A 90 -15.68 -11.62 -1.91
N GLU A 91 -16.25 -10.44 -1.67
CA GLU A 91 -17.02 -9.71 -2.67
C GLU A 91 -16.39 -8.34 -2.86
N GLY A 92 -16.46 -7.81 -4.08
CA GLY A 92 -15.81 -6.55 -4.39
C GLY A 92 -16.18 -6.03 -5.77
N LYS A 93 -15.73 -4.82 -6.05
CA LYS A 93 -15.91 -4.15 -7.33
C LYS A 93 -14.61 -4.16 -8.09
N VAL A 94 -14.64 -4.62 -9.33
CA VAL A 94 -13.47 -4.58 -10.21
C VAL A 94 -13.11 -3.12 -10.49
N VAL A 95 -11.88 -2.75 -10.19
CA VAL A 95 -11.32 -1.42 -10.50
C VAL A 95 -10.63 -1.46 -11.86
N ALA A 96 -9.83 -2.50 -12.11
CA ALA A 96 -9.14 -2.72 -13.37
C ALA A 96 -8.79 -4.20 -13.57
N THR A 97 -8.70 -4.66 -14.81
CA THR A 97 -8.12 -5.95 -15.19
C THR A 97 -6.79 -5.71 -15.89
N VAL A 98 -5.79 -6.54 -15.59
CA VAL A 98 -4.46 -6.51 -16.21
C VAL A 98 -4.16 -7.90 -16.78
N PRO A 99 -4.71 -8.24 -17.96
CA PRO A 99 -4.60 -9.59 -18.54
C PRO A 99 -3.15 -9.99 -18.81
N ASN A 100 -2.29 -9.04 -19.20
CA ASN A 100 -0.87 -9.28 -19.51
C ASN A 100 -0.07 -9.86 -18.34
N SER A 101 -0.50 -9.58 -17.10
CA SER A 101 0.15 -10.08 -15.88
C SER A 101 -0.75 -11.02 -15.08
N SER A 102 -1.87 -11.46 -15.66
CA SER A 102 -2.90 -12.28 -15.00
C SER A 102 -3.32 -11.70 -13.64
N GLN A 103 -3.59 -10.39 -13.60
CA GLN A 103 -3.98 -9.69 -12.37
C GLN A 103 -5.30 -8.94 -12.52
N VAL A 104 -6.00 -8.78 -11.40
CA VAL A 104 -7.19 -7.93 -11.28
C VAL A 104 -7.05 -7.06 -10.03
N VAL A 105 -7.40 -5.78 -10.17
CA VAL A 105 -7.49 -4.86 -9.05
C VAL A 105 -8.95 -4.80 -8.61
N VAL A 106 -9.20 -5.16 -7.37
CA VAL A 106 -10.55 -5.23 -6.79
C VAL A 106 -10.60 -4.35 -5.57
N ASP A 107 -11.62 -3.50 -5.52
CA ASP A 107 -12.06 -2.85 -4.29
C ASP A 107 -12.95 -3.82 -3.53
N HIS A 108 -12.36 -4.55 -2.59
CA HIS A 108 -13.01 -5.66 -1.92
C HIS A 108 -13.56 -5.24 -0.55
N GLY A 109 -14.70 -5.84 -0.17
CA GLY A 109 -15.24 -5.77 1.17
C GLY A 109 -14.44 -6.63 2.16
N ALA A 110 -14.98 -6.80 3.37
CA ALA A 110 -14.32 -7.61 4.39
C ALA A 110 -14.26 -9.09 3.97
N ILE A 111 -13.06 -9.65 3.93
CA ILE A 111 -12.80 -11.07 3.69
C ILE A 111 -12.54 -11.72 5.04
N LYS A 112 -13.53 -12.45 5.55
CA LYS A 112 -13.48 -13.04 6.90
C LYS A 112 -12.22 -13.89 7.11
N GLY A 113 -11.47 -13.57 8.17
CA GLY A 113 -10.27 -14.32 8.55
C GLY A 113 -9.06 -14.12 7.63
N PHE A 114 -9.14 -13.18 6.67
CA PHE A 114 -8.02 -12.88 5.76
C PHE A 114 -7.69 -11.40 5.74
N MET A 115 -8.69 -10.53 5.55
CA MET A 115 -8.42 -9.13 5.19
C MET A 115 -9.63 -8.19 5.37
N GLU A 116 -9.38 -7.01 5.91
CA GLU A 116 -10.36 -5.91 6.03
C GLU A 116 -10.63 -5.24 4.66
N PRO A 117 -11.72 -4.47 4.49
CA PRO A 117 -12.06 -3.83 3.21
C PRO A 117 -10.95 -2.90 2.70
N MET A 118 -10.51 -3.10 1.45
CA MET A 118 -9.57 -2.20 0.76
C MET A 118 -9.50 -2.48 -0.75
N THR A 119 -8.77 -1.63 -1.48
CA THR A 119 -8.43 -1.86 -2.89
C THR A 119 -7.08 -2.56 -3.02
N MET A 120 -7.08 -3.77 -3.60
CA MET A 120 -5.87 -4.58 -3.77
C MET A 120 -5.82 -5.27 -5.13
N GLY A 121 -4.61 -5.45 -5.66
CA GLY A 121 -4.34 -6.27 -6.84
C GLY A 121 -4.12 -7.73 -6.45
N TYR A 122 -4.82 -8.64 -7.12
CA TYR A 122 -4.66 -10.07 -6.94
C TYR A 122 -4.25 -10.74 -8.23
N ARG A 123 -3.40 -11.76 -8.13
CA ARG A 123 -3.13 -12.68 -9.23
C ARG A 123 -4.37 -13.56 -9.45
N VAL A 124 -4.64 -13.92 -10.70
CA VAL A 124 -5.78 -14.74 -11.09
C VAL A 124 -5.29 -15.95 -11.86
N GLU A 125 -5.78 -17.12 -11.48
CA GLU A 125 -5.43 -18.38 -12.12
C GLU A 125 -6.67 -19.30 -12.23
N PRO A 126 -7.04 -19.75 -13.44
CA PRO A 126 -6.44 -19.41 -14.73
C PRO A 126 -6.72 -17.95 -15.17
N SER A 127 -5.86 -17.40 -16.02
CA SER A 127 -6.01 -16.03 -16.55
C SER A 127 -7.30 -15.82 -17.35
N THR A 128 -7.90 -16.89 -17.86
CA THR A 128 -9.19 -16.89 -18.55
C THR A 128 -10.34 -16.39 -17.67
N LEU A 129 -10.21 -16.44 -16.35
CA LEU A 129 -11.19 -15.86 -15.42
C LEU A 129 -11.28 -14.32 -15.51
N LEU A 130 -10.30 -13.67 -16.14
CA LEU A 130 -10.31 -12.22 -16.38
C LEU A 130 -11.14 -11.84 -17.61
N GLU A 131 -11.47 -12.79 -18.47
CA GLU A 131 -12.19 -12.55 -19.72
C GLU A 131 -13.62 -12.07 -19.43
N GLY A 132 -14.03 -10.98 -20.08
CA GLY A 132 -15.36 -10.39 -19.91
C GLY A 132 -15.56 -9.60 -18.62
N LEU A 133 -14.57 -9.55 -17.71
CA LEU A 133 -14.58 -8.63 -16.57
C LEU A 133 -14.16 -7.24 -17.01
N LYS A 134 -14.92 -6.23 -16.58
CA LYS A 134 -14.60 -4.82 -16.80
C LYS A 134 -14.61 -4.03 -15.50
N SER A 135 -13.94 -2.88 -15.51
CA SER A 135 -14.03 -1.90 -14.45
C SER A 135 -15.49 -1.57 -14.13
N GLY A 136 -15.81 -1.57 -12.84
CA GLY A 136 -17.15 -1.33 -12.32
C GLY A 136 -17.98 -2.59 -12.05
N ASP A 137 -17.56 -3.76 -12.53
CA ASP A 137 -18.31 -5.00 -12.29
C ASP A 137 -18.24 -5.42 -10.82
N GLN A 138 -19.39 -5.74 -10.24
CA GLN A 138 -19.47 -6.35 -8.93
C GLN A 138 -19.19 -7.85 -9.07
N VAL A 139 -18.28 -8.39 -8.26
CA VAL A 139 -17.83 -9.77 -8.36
C VAL A 139 -17.77 -10.43 -6.98
N ARG A 140 -18.02 -11.73 -6.96
CA ARG A 140 -17.68 -12.62 -5.86
C ARG A 140 -16.50 -13.47 -6.28
N PHE A 141 -15.48 -13.55 -5.44
CA PHE A 141 -14.24 -14.26 -5.75
C PHE A 141 -13.80 -15.16 -4.61
N THR A 142 -13.06 -16.21 -4.95
CA THR A 142 -12.42 -17.09 -3.97
C THR A 142 -10.91 -16.99 -4.11
N ILE A 143 -10.25 -16.65 -3.01
CA ILE A 143 -8.80 -16.51 -2.93
C ILE A 143 -8.18 -17.71 -2.22
N ASP A 144 -7.14 -18.28 -2.83
CA ASP A 144 -6.19 -19.16 -2.16
C ASP A 144 -5.29 -18.28 -1.29
N ILE A 145 -5.44 -18.37 0.03
CA ILE A 145 -4.75 -17.51 1.00
C ILE A 145 -3.23 -17.74 0.99
N PRO A 146 -2.73 -19.00 1.02
CA PRO A 146 -1.31 -19.30 0.86
C PRO A 146 -0.68 -18.69 -0.40
N ASN A 147 -1.36 -18.82 -1.55
CA ASN A 147 -0.82 -18.37 -2.83
C ASN A 147 -1.16 -16.90 -3.16
N LYS A 148 -2.09 -16.29 -2.40
CA LYS A 148 -2.66 -14.95 -2.66
C LYS A 148 -3.20 -14.83 -4.10
N THR A 149 -3.78 -15.92 -4.60
CA THR A 149 -4.27 -16.04 -5.98
C THR A 149 -5.76 -16.28 -5.97
N ILE A 150 -6.48 -15.54 -6.79
CA ILE A 150 -7.90 -15.79 -7.04
C ILE A 150 -8.04 -16.97 -7.99
N VAL A 151 -8.75 -18.00 -7.52
CA VAL A 151 -8.97 -19.25 -8.26
C VAL A 151 -10.39 -19.37 -8.82
N LYS A 152 -11.28 -18.45 -8.43
CA LYS A 152 -12.66 -18.40 -8.92
C LYS A 152 -13.18 -16.97 -8.87
N ILE A 153 -13.84 -16.52 -9.94
CA ILE A 153 -14.51 -15.22 -10.01
C ILE A 153 -15.88 -15.41 -10.65
N GLU A 154 -16.91 -14.85 -10.03
CA GLU A 154 -18.28 -14.82 -10.52
C GLU A 154 -18.78 -13.40 -10.51
N LYS A 155 -19.36 -12.95 -11.63
CA LYS A 155 -19.98 -11.63 -11.72
C LYS A 155 -21.34 -11.64 -11.03
N LEU A 156 -21.54 -10.68 -10.14
CA LEU A 156 -22.81 -10.40 -9.49
C LEU A 156 -23.65 -9.50 -10.43
N LYS A 157 -24.95 -9.80 -10.52
CA LYS A 157 -25.89 -9.07 -11.38
C LYS A 157 -26.23 -7.70 -10.82
#